data_AF-A0A511MXQ8-F1
#
_entry.id   AF-A0A511MXQ8-F1
#
_cell.length_a   1.000
_cell.length_b   1.000
_cell.length_c   1.000
_cell.angle_alpha   90.00
_cell.angle_beta   90.00
_cell.angle_gamma   90.00
#
_symmetry.space_group_name_H-M   'P 1'
#
loop_
_entity.id
_entity.type
_entity.pdbx_description
1 polymer ?
#
loop_
_entity_poly.entity_id
_entity_poly.type
_entity_poly.pdbx_seq_one_letter_code
_entity_poly.pdbx_strand_id
1 'polypeptide(L)'
;MAVILFFDAEGQTFTWDDHEENSKRVTRKIRDWAERNSFDRVAFWRDKKEPHKLFVELGGTKLNYWVPEHIFMNGDDTSIEEQMDYARGAQRRSVAGYTKFDT
;
A
#
# COMPACT_ATOMS: atom_id res chain seq x y z
N MET A 1 -5.75 -11.85 -10.87
CA MET A 1 -6.16 -10.45 -10.65
C MET A 1 -5.70 -10.08 -9.25
N ALA A 2 -4.91 -9.02 -9.12
CA ALA A 2 -4.34 -8.65 -7.83
C ALA A 2 -5.42 -8.11 -6.86
N VAL A 3 -5.37 -8.56 -5.61
CA VAL A 3 -6.30 -8.13 -4.55
C VAL A 3 -5.72 -6.93 -3.81
N ILE A 4 -6.49 -5.86 -3.69
CA ILE A 4 -6.12 -4.65 -2.96
C ILE A 4 -6.97 -4.57 -1.69
N LEU A 5 -6.32 -4.48 -0.53
CA LEU A 5 -6.98 -4.44 0.78
C LEU A 5 -6.56 -3.20 1.57
N PHE A 6 -7.49 -2.67 2.35
CA PHE A 6 -7.25 -1.58 3.28
C PHE A 6 -7.62 -2.04 4.68
N PHE A 7 -6.71 -1.88 5.62
CA PHE A 7 -6.86 -2.26 7.02
C PHE A 7 -6.70 -1.03 7.91
N ASP A 8 -7.55 -0.89 8.91
CA ASP A 8 -7.35 0.09 9.95
C ASP A 8 -6.22 -0.33 10.92
N ALA A 9 -6.00 0.46 11.96
CA ALA A 9 -4.98 0.17 12.97
C ALA A 9 -5.30 -1.06 13.85
N GLU A 10 -6.54 -1.54 13.83
CA GLU A 10 -7.01 -2.72 14.56
C GLU A 10 -7.04 -3.98 13.69
N GLY A 11 -6.76 -3.84 12.39
CA GLY A 11 -6.78 -4.92 11.41
C GLY A 11 -8.16 -5.20 10.81
N GLN A 12 -9.13 -4.30 10.99
CA GLN A 12 -10.42 -4.39 10.33
C GLN A 12 -10.33 -3.80 8.92
N THR A 13 -11.01 -4.43 7.96
CA THR A 13 -11.03 -3.91 6.59
C THR A 13 -11.96 -2.73 6.45
N PHE A 14 -11.55 -1.70 5.70
CA PHE A 14 -12.38 -0.52 5.43
C PHE A 14 -12.44 -0.15 3.95
N THR A 15 -13.40 0.72 3.62
CA THR A 15 -13.57 1.34 2.29
C THR A 15 -13.54 2.85 2.37
N TRP A 16 -13.34 3.51 1.24
CA TRP A 16 -13.21 4.97 1.13
C TRP A 16 -14.57 5.60 0.81
N ASP A 17 -15.43 5.75 1.82
CA ASP A 17 -16.84 6.10 1.60
C ASP A 17 -17.03 7.54 1.06
N ASP A 18 -16.34 8.54 1.60
CA ASP A 18 -16.47 9.95 1.18
C ASP A 18 -15.74 10.30 -0.14
N HIS A 19 -14.79 9.45 -0.57
CA HIS A 19 -13.93 9.68 -1.73
C HIS A 19 -13.91 8.47 -2.67
N GLU A 20 -15.07 7.85 -2.85
CA GLU A 20 -15.19 6.55 -3.49
C GLU A 20 -14.67 6.54 -4.95
N GLU A 21 -14.92 7.59 -5.73
CA GLU A 21 -14.47 7.65 -7.14
C GLU A 21 -12.94 7.77 -7.26
N ASN A 22 -12.34 8.69 -6.51
CA ASN A 22 -10.88 8.92 -6.53
C ASN A 22 -10.13 7.70 -6.00
N SER A 23 -10.61 7.11 -4.90
CA SER A 23 -10.03 5.90 -4.34
C SER A 23 -10.18 4.69 -5.26
N LYS A 24 -11.33 4.53 -5.96
CA LYS A 24 -11.51 3.49 -6.99
C LYS A 24 -10.53 3.64 -8.14
N ARG A 25 -10.28 4.88 -8.60
CA ARG A 25 -9.32 5.18 -9.66
C ARG A 25 -7.90 4.78 -9.24
N VAL A 26 -7.45 5.25 -8.08
CA VAL A 26 -6.13 4.91 -7.52
C VAL A 26 -6.00 3.41 -7.25
N THR A 27 -7.03 2.77 -6.71
CA THR A 27 -7.06 1.32 -6.48
C THR A 27 -6.92 0.52 -7.78
N ARG A 28 -7.54 0.98 -8.87
CA ARG A 28 -7.36 0.38 -10.19
C ARG A 28 -5.90 0.50 -10.66
N LYS A 29 -5.29 1.68 -10.52
CA LYS A 29 -3.88 1.90 -10.86
C LYS A 29 -2.94 1.00 -10.07
N ILE A 30 -3.16 0.86 -8.77
CA ILE A 30 -2.39 -0.04 -7.91
C ILE A 30 -2.56 -1.49 -8.36
N ARG A 31 -3.78 -1.90 -8.74
CA ARG A 31 -4.03 -3.25 -9.27
C ARG A 31 -3.27 -3.49 -10.57
N ASP A 32 -3.36 -2.58 -11.53
CA ASP A 32 -2.64 -2.68 -12.81
C ASP A 32 -1.11 -2.70 -12.59
N TRP A 33 -0.61 -1.91 -11.64
CA TRP A 33 0.79 -1.95 -11.23
C TRP A 33 1.15 -3.29 -10.58
N ALA A 34 0.32 -3.81 -9.67
CA ALA A 34 0.58 -5.07 -8.97
C ALA A 34 0.64 -6.24 -9.95
N GLU A 35 -0.26 -6.28 -10.93
CA GLU A 35 -0.28 -7.31 -11.98
C GLU A 35 0.96 -7.25 -12.87
N ARG A 36 1.39 -6.05 -13.31
CA ARG A 36 2.64 -5.86 -14.06
C ARG A 36 3.89 -6.27 -13.29
N ASN A 37 3.81 -6.30 -11.96
CA ASN A 37 4.92 -6.60 -11.06
C ASN A 37 4.80 -7.96 -10.35
N SER A 38 3.84 -8.80 -10.77
CA SER A 38 3.62 -10.14 -10.23
C SER A 38 3.30 -10.18 -8.73
N PHE A 39 2.54 -9.21 -8.23
CA PHE A 39 1.99 -9.22 -6.87
C PHE A 39 0.53 -9.67 -6.87
N ASP A 40 0.23 -10.79 -6.20
CA ASP A 40 -1.14 -11.26 -6.05
C ASP A 40 -1.95 -10.45 -5.03
N ARG A 41 -1.27 -9.83 -4.05
CA ARG A 41 -1.89 -9.04 -2.98
C ARG A 41 -1.05 -7.81 -2.65
N VAL A 42 -1.76 -6.68 -2.54
CA VAL A 42 -1.26 -5.43 -1.95
C VAL A 42 -2.20 -5.04 -0.82
N ALA A 43 -1.66 -4.68 0.34
CA ALA A 43 -2.45 -4.18 1.44
C ALA A 43 -1.90 -2.86 1.99
N PHE A 44 -2.81 -2.01 2.45
CA PHE A 44 -2.52 -0.72 3.07
C PHE A 44 -3.04 -0.74 4.50
N TRP A 45 -2.21 -0.34 5.45
CA TRP A 45 -2.50 -0.39 6.88
C TRP A 45 -2.43 1.00 7.48
N ARG A 46 -3.53 1.52 8.02
CA ARG A 46 -3.51 2.79 8.76
C ARG A 46 -2.63 2.67 10.00
N ASP A 47 -1.82 3.70 10.23
CA ASP A 47 -1.11 3.81 11.49
C ASP A 47 -2.04 4.19 12.64
N LYS A 48 -1.76 3.68 13.84
CA LYS A 48 -2.55 3.95 15.05
C LYS A 48 -2.38 5.39 15.55
N LYS A 49 -1.18 5.95 15.41
CA LYS A 49 -0.82 7.30 15.91
C LYS A 49 -0.99 8.35 14.82
N GLU A 50 -0.78 7.96 13.56
CA GLU A 50 -0.80 8.84 12.40
C GLU A 50 -1.75 8.29 11.31
N PRO A 51 -3.09 8.44 11.45
CA PRO A 51 -4.08 7.82 10.56
C PRO A 51 -3.94 8.17 9.07
N HIS A 52 -3.29 9.31 8.78
CA HIS A 52 -2.99 9.76 7.43
C HIS A 52 -1.86 8.94 6.76
N LYS A 53 -1.15 8.07 7.49
CA LYS A 53 -0.12 7.16 6.97
C LYS A 53 -0.71 5.78 6.74
N LEU A 54 -0.53 5.29 5.51
CA LEU A 54 -0.91 3.95 5.10
C LEU A 54 0.35 3.13 4.82
N PHE A 55 0.73 2.28 5.76
CA PHE A 55 1.84 1.35 5.58
C PHE A 55 1.53 0.31 4.52
N VAL A 56 2.50 0.05 3.65
CA VAL A 56 2.34 -0.82 2.50
C VAL A 56 2.78 -2.23 2.84
N GLU A 57 1.98 -3.21 2.43
CA GLU A 57 2.31 -4.64 2.43
C GLU A 57 2.25 -5.15 0.99
N LEU A 58 3.34 -5.77 0.52
CA LEU A 58 3.45 -6.35 -0.82
C LEU A 58 3.65 -7.86 -0.71
N GLY A 59 2.79 -8.66 -1.34
CA GLY A 59 2.96 -10.12 -1.39
C GLY A 59 3.08 -10.78 -0.01
N GLY A 60 2.42 -10.23 1.01
CA GLY A 60 2.49 -10.71 2.40
C GLY A 60 3.63 -10.14 3.24
N THR A 61 4.49 -9.28 2.67
CA THR A 61 5.57 -8.62 3.42
C THR A 61 5.16 -7.19 3.79
N LYS A 62 4.97 -6.93 5.09
CA LYS A 62 4.70 -5.57 5.60
C LYS A 62 6.00 -4.77 5.57
N LEU A 63 5.98 -3.63 4.89
CA LEU A 63 7.16 -2.79 4.68
C LEU A 63 7.21 -1.68 5.73
N ASN A 64 8.43 -1.25 6.09
CA ASN A 64 8.64 0.04 6.74
C ASN A 64 8.58 1.18 5.70
N TYR A 65 7.49 1.20 4.94
CA TYR A 65 7.18 2.17 3.88
C TYR A 65 5.70 2.50 3.98
N TRP A 66 5.36 3.78 3.84
CA TRP A 66 3.99 4.25 3.91
C TRP A 66 3.70 5.25 2.79
N VAL A 67 2.43 5.31 2.40
CA VAL A 67 1.89 6.33 1.50
C VAL A 67 0.91 7.21 2.25
N PRO A 68 0.81 8.50 1.93
CA PRO A 68 -0.16 9.36 2.57
C PRO A 68 -1.58 9.12 2.03
N GLU A 69 -2.55 9.12 2.94
CA GLU A 69 -3.98 8.90 2.66
C GLU A 69 -4.55 9.87 1.61
N HIS A 70 -4.05 11.11 1.55
CA HIS A 70 -4.56 12.10 0.59
C HIS A 70 -4.35 11.68 -0.87
N ILE A 71 -3.43 10.76 -1.18
CA ILE A 71 -3.26 10.22 -2.53
C ILE A 71 -4.56 9.53 -2.98
N PHE A 72 -5.21 8.79 -2.08
CA PHE A 72 -6.49 8.12 -2.35
C PHE A 72 -7.65 9.11 -2.37
N MET A 73 -7.63 10.14 -1.52
CA MET A 73 -8.67 11.17 -1.47
C MET A 73 -8.66 12.07 -2.71
N ASN A 74 -7.48 12.48 -3.18
CA ASN A 74 -7.29 13.36 -4.34
C ASN A 74 -7.30 12.59 -5.67
N GLY A 75 -7.01 11.29 -5.61
CA GLY A 75 -6.93 10.42 -6.76
C GLY A 75 -5.71 10.72 -7.65
N ASP A 76 -4.55 10.92 -7.03
CA ASP A 76 -3.31 11.25 -7.73
C ASP A 76 -2.63 9.99 -8.29
N ASP A 77 -2.94 9.71 -9.56
CA ASP A 77 -2.49 8.51 -10.28
C ASP A 77 -0.97 8.47 -10.50
N THR A 78 -0.32 9.61 -10.76
CA THR A 78 1.12 9.66 -11.01
C THR A 78 1.87 9.44 -9.70
N SER A 79 1.43 10.12 -8.64
CA SER A 79 2.05 9.96 -7.32
C SER A 79 1.93 8.53 -6.83
N ILE A 80 0.79 7.83 -7.00
CA ILE A 80 0.67 6.47 -6.49
C ILE A 80 1.61 5.47 -7.20
N GLU A 81 1.77 5.55 -8.52
CA GLU A 81 2.63 4.60 -9.25
C GLU A 81 4.11 4.72 -8.82
N GLU A 82 4.59 5.96 -8.67
CA GLU A 82 5.94 6.22 -8.13
C GLU A 82 6.11 5.68 -6.71
N GLN A 83 5.13 5.91 -5.83
CA GLN A 83 5.15 5.42 -4.46
C GLN A 83 5.20 3.88 -4.40
N MET A 84 4.47 3.20 -5.28
CA MET A 84 4.49 1.74 -5.37
C MET A 84 5.84 1.21 -5.87
N ASP A 85 6.49 1.90 -6.82
CA ASP A 85 7.84 1.56 -7.26
C ASP A 85 8.89 1.73 -6.15
N TYR A 86 8.79 2.78 -5.35
CA TYR A 86 9.61 2.95 -4.15
C TYR A 86 9.36 1.83 -3.12
N ALA A 87 8.10 1.47 -2.88
CA ALA A 87 7.73 0.37 -1.99
C ALA A 87 8.31 -0.98 -2.45
N ARG A 88 8.22 -1.29 -3.76
CA ARG A 88 8.86 -2.48 -4.35
C ARG A 88 10.37 -2.47 -4.17
N GLY A 89 11.01 -1.31 -4.36
CA GLY A 89 12.43 -1.12 -4.06
C GLY A 89 12.76 -1.40 -2.59
N ALA A 90 11.93 -0.93 -1.66
CA ALA A 90 12.07 -1.17 -0.23
C ALA A 90 11.91 -2.66 0.12
N GLN A 91 10.93 -3.36 -0.48
CA GLN A 91 10.76 -4.80 -0.31
C GLN A 91 11.99 -5.58 -0.78
N ARG A 92 12.52 -5.27 -1.96
CA ARG A 92 13.73 -5.93 -2.47
C ARG A 92 14.91 -5.74 -1.51
N ARG A 93 15.06 -4.55 -0.93
CA ARG A 93 16.10 -4.28 0.08
C ARG A 93 15.85 -5.03 1.39
N SER A 94 14.60 -5.13 1.82
CA SER A 94 14.20 -5.89 3.02
C SER A 94 14.40 -7.40 2.86
N VAL A 95 14.26 -7.93 1.64
CA VAL A 95 14.50 -9.35 1.34
C VAL A 95 15.99 -9.62 1.10
N ALA A 96 16.72 -8.66 0.51
CA ALA A 96 18.16 -8.78 0.24
C ALA A 96 19.06 -8.49 1.46
N GLY A 97 18.54 -7.85 2.51
CA GLY A 97 19.26 -7.59 3.75
C GLY A 97 18.29 -7.57 4.94
N TYR A 98 18.68 -8.27 6.00
CA TYR A 98 18.01 -8.41 7.31
C TYR A 98 17.26 -9.72 7.58
N THR A 99 17.99 -10.85 7.55
CA THR A 99 18.01 -11.73 8.73
C THR A 99 18.74 -10.98 9.85
N LYS A 100 18.03 -10.20 10.66
CA LYS A 100 18.47 -9.47 11.88
C LYS A 100 17.29 -8.56 12.29
N PHE A 101 16.80 -8.41 13.50
CA PHE A 101 17.02 -9.01 14.81
C PHE A 101 15.62 -9.11 15.44
N ASP A 102 15.23 -10.29 15.92
CA ASP A 102 14.51 -10.34 17.19
C ASP A 102 15.51 -10.95 18.17
N THR A 103 15.86 -10.18 19.19
CA THR A 103 16.58 -10.64 20.39
C THR A 103 15.58 -10.63 21.53
#